data_AF-A0A975LBS8-F1
#
_entry.id   AF-A0A975LBS8-F1
#
_cell.length_a   1.000
_cell.length_b   1.000
_cell.length_c   1.000
_cell.angle_alpha   90.00
_cell.angle_beta   90.00
_cell.angle_gamma   90.00
#
_symmetry.space_group_name_H-M   'P 1'
#
loop_
_entity.id
_entity.type
_entity.pdbx_description
1 polymer ?
#
loop_
_entity_poly.entity_id
_entity_poly.type
_entity_poly.pdbx_seq_one_letter_code
_entity_poly.pdbx_strand_id
1 'polypeptide(L)'
;MSVTAPQGFRAAGVTTGTGTDHTRDLAVVVNDGPARAAGAVFTDHPEPAAPVLWTRQVVAGGRVRAVVLHSGGANAATGPLGFQAAHAQAEHTADLLADSAAEVALCSAGDVGTVPRTDPLNTAVADALAQAARGGGLAAADAVRTDDTVAKFAFRRGEGVTVGGMAKGPDASVGSALCVLTTDAALTPEQCQRLVTDATASALAPLTGTNDTVLLMASGAAPVTPDEPAVALLLTRVCEELAAQIAADTPASVTSEPGSPQDRQAHQ
;
A
#
# COMPACT_ATOMS: atom_id res chain seq x y z
N MET A 1 -15.17 -7.07 1.57
CA MET A 1 -14.75 -5.69 1.91
C MET A 1 -13.36 -5.75 2.52
N SER A 2 -12.51 -4.75 2.27
CA SER A 2 -11.09 -4.68 2.67
C SER A 2 -10.82 -3.29 3.27
N VAL A 3 -9.94 -2.48 2.69
CA VAL A 3 -9.68 -1.06 3.01
C VAL A 3 -10.91 -0.14 2.91
N THR A 4 -11.99 -0.61 2.29
CA THR A 4 -13.28 0.11 2.22
C THR A 4 -14.33 -0.44 3.20
N ALA A 5 -13.94 -1.37 4.09
CA ALA A 5 -14.83 -1.84 5.15
C ALA A 5 -15.20 -0.71 6.13
N PRO A 6 -14.25 0.15 6.57
CA PRO A 6 -14.60 1.33 7.34
C PRO A 6 -15.38 2.36 6.52
N GLN A 7 -16.22 3.14 7.20
CA GLN A 7 -16.96 4.24 6.58
C GLN A 7 -16.01 5.36 6.13
N GLY A 8 -16.44 6.17 5.15
CA GLY A 8 -15.63 7.30 4.65
C GLY A 8 -14.54 6.92 3.65
N PHE A 9 -14.49 5.67 3.17
CA PHE A 9 -13.52 5.23 2.17
C PHE A 9 -14.18 4.69 0.90
N ARG A 10 -13.54 4.98 -0.24
CA ARG A 10 -13.78 4.35 -1.54
C ARG A 10 -12.46 3.95 -2.16
N ALA A 11 -12.48 2.92 -3.00
CA ALA A 11 -11.28 2.43 -3.66
C ALA A 11 -11.60 1.87 -5.04
N ALA A 12 -10.60 1.75 -5.89
CA ALA A 12 -10.65 1.03 -7.16
C ALA A 12 -9.29 0.37 -7.43
N GLY A 13 -9.33 -0.69 -8.23
CA GLY A 13 -8.16 -1.26 -8.89
C GLY A 13 -8.43 -1.37 -10.38
N VAL A 14 -7.52 -0.87 -11.19
CA VAL A 14 -7.60 -0.81 -12.66
C VAL A 14 -6.29 -1.27 -13.27
N THR A 15 -6.24 -1.35 -14.59
CA THR A 15 -5.01 -1.63 -15.34
C THR A 15 -4.50 -0.33 -15.98
N THR A 16 -3.18 -0.14 -15.97
CA THR A 16 -2.48 0.87 -16.77
C THR A 16 -2.36 0.47 -18.23
N GLY A 17 -2.65 -0.79 -18.55
CA GLY A 17 -2.47 -1.35 -19.90
C GLY A 17 -1.01 -1.51 -20.31
N THR A 18 -0.05 -1.39 -19.37
CA THR A 18 1.39 -1.50 -19.67
C THR A 18 1.98 -2.89 -19.37
N GLY A 19 1.28 -3.72 -18.60
CA GLY A 19 1.67 -5.12 -18.32
C GLY A 19 1.31 -6.10 -19.45
N THR A 20 1.94 -7.29 -19.44
CA THR A 20 1.75 -8.32 -20.47
C THR A 20 0.44 -9.10 -20.35
N ASP A 21 -0.18 -9.12 -19.16
CA ASP A 21 -1.20 -10.11 -18.80
C ASP A 21 -2.58 -9.48 -18.45
N HIS A 22 -2.80 -8.21 -18.77
CA HIS A 22 -4.05 -7.47 -18.46
C HIS A 22 -4.50 -7.54 -16.99
N THR A 23 -3.57 -7.83 -16.07
CA THR A 23 -3.82 -7.76 -14.63
C THR A 23 -3.96 -6.31 -14.20
N ARG A 24 -4.74 -6.09 -13.15
CA ARG A 24 -4.78 -4.78 -12.50
C ARG A 24 -3.42 -4.52 -11.88
N ASP A 25 -2.91 -3.32 -12.04
CA ASP A 25 -1.57 -2.91 -11.65
C ASP A 25 -1.54 -1.48 -11.08
N LEU A 26 -2.73 -0.88 -10.89
CA LEU A 26 -2.93 0.40 -10.23
C LEU A 26 -4.16 0.37 -9.31
N ALA A 27 -3.98 0.82 -8.08
CA ALA A 27 -5.04 1.03 -7.11
C ALA A 27 -5.08 2.48 -6.61
N VAL A 28 -6.27 2.91 -6.24
CA VAL A 28 -6.48 4.13 -5.45
C VAL A 28 -7.31 3.80 -4.23
N VAL A 29 -6.96 4.40 -3.09
CA VAL A 29 -7.81 4.43 -1.88
C VAL A 29 -8.01 5.89 -1.51
N VAL A 30 -9.28 6.31 -1.44
CA VAL A 30 -9.67 7.70 -1.18
C VAL A 30 -10.41 7.76 0.16
N ASN A 31 -9.98 8.69 1.02
CA ASN A 31 -10.64 9.07 2.25
C ASN A 31 -11.56 10.27 2.00
N ASP A 32 -12.86 10.03 1.92
CA ASP A 32 -13.86 11.08 1.74
C ASP A 32 -14.25 11.79 3.05
N GLY A 33 -13.69 11.34 4.19
CA GLY A 33 -13.82 12.03 5.48
C GLY A 33 -14.98 11.53 6.35
N PRO A 34 -15.34 12.31 7.38
CA PRO A 34 -15.11 13.75 7.56
C PRO A 34 -13.70 14.21 7.96
N ALA A 35 -12.86 13.33 8.50
CA ALA A 35 -11.48 13.60 8.89
C ALA A 35 -10.48 12.90 7.94
N ARG A 36 -9.21 13.32 7.97
CA ARG A 36 -8.17 12.77 7.09
C ARG A 36 -6.89 12.42 7.84
N ALA A 37 -6.97 12.21 9.15
CA ALA A 37 -5.77 11.95 9.95
C ALA A 37 -5.04 10.71 9.45
N ALA A 38 -3.72 10.76 9.45
CA ALA A 38 -2.90 9.67 8.95
C ALA A 38 -1.58 9.57 9.74
N GLY A 39 -1.01 8.37 9.70
CA GLY A 39 0.31 8.05 10.22
C GLY A 39 0.92 6.93 9.38
N ALA A 40 2.24 6.77 9.42
CA ALA A 40 2.89 5.70 8.68
C ALA A 40 4.21 5.24 9.30
N VAL A 41 4.57 3.99 9.00
CA VAL A 41 5.92 3.45 9.20
C VAL A 41 6.51 3.19 7.82
N PHE A 42 7.76 3.56 7.63
CA PHE A 42 8.48 3.41 6.38
C PHE A 42 9.68 2.49 6.56
N THR A 43 10.20 2.00 5.44
CA THR A 43 11.44 1.24 5.37
C THR A 43 12.61 1.88 6.14
N ASP A 44 13.46 1.01 6.71
CA ASP A 44 14.78 1.35 7.26
C ASP A 44 15.92 1.25 6.22
N HIS A 45 15.59 0.90 4.97
CA HIS A 45 16.56 0.76 3.89
C HIS A 45 17.37 2.06 3.73
N PRO A 46 18.72 1.99 3.57
CA PRO A 46 19.59 3.17 3.50
C PRO A 46 19.28 4.07 2.29
N GLU A 47 18.72 3.49 1.23
CA GLU A 47 18.29 4.20 0.02
C GLU A 47 16.80 3.92 -0.25
N PRO A 48 15.86 4.63 0.40
CA PRO A 48 14.44 4.48 0.16
C PRO A 48 14.04 4.95 -1.25
N ALA A 49 13.03 4.31 -1.83
CA ALA A 49 12.51 4.67 -3.14
C ALA A 49 11.91 6.09 -3.17
N ALA A 50 11.88 6.72 -4.35
CA ALA A 50 11.32 8.05 -4.53
C ALA A 50 9.88 8.22 -3.97
N PRO A 51 8.93 7.29 -4.16
CA PRO A 51 7.58 7.42 -3.57
C PRO A 51 7.57 7.30 -2.05
N VAL A 52 8.51 6.56 -1.44
CA VAL A 52 8.67 6.55 0.03
C VAL A 52 9.10 7.93 0.52
N LEU A 53 10.07 8.55 -0.16
CA LEU A 53 10.54 9.90 0.18
C LEU A 53 9.42 10.95 0.04
N TRP A 54 8.61 10.85 -1.02
CA TRP A 54 7.43 11.71 -1.20
C TRP A 54 6.40 11.50 -0.09
N THR A 55 6.00 10.25 0.15
CA THR A 55 4.95 9.92 1.13
C THR A 55 5.36 10.27 2.56
N ARG A 56 6.66 10.23 2.90
CA ARG A 56 7.18 10.78 4.17
C ARG A 56 6.83 12.26 4.35
N GLN A 57 6.93 13.07 3.29
CA GLN A 57 6.59 14.50 3.34
C GLN A 57 5.08 14.71 3.51
N VAL A 58 4.27 13.92 2.79
CA VAL A 58 2.80 13.95 2.89
C VAL A 58 2.33 13.59 4.31
N VAL A 59 2.81 12.46 4.85
CA VAL A 59 2.43 12.00 6.19
C VAL A 59 2.94 12.92 7.30
N ALA A 60 4.06 13.63 7.11
CA ALA A 60 4.51 14.66 8.04
C ALA A 60 3.52 15.84 8.17
N GLY A 61 2.66 16.07 7.17
CA GLY A 61 1.53 17.00 7.26
C GLY A 61 0.34 16.47 8.10
N GLY A 62 0.38 15.20 8.51
CA GLY A 62 -0.60 14.55 9.38
C GLY A 62 -1.93 14.20 8.72
N ARG A 63 -2.10 14.50 7.42
CA ARG A 63 -3.36 14.30 6.70
C ARG A 63 -3.14 13.66 5.33
N VAL A 64 -3.96 12.66 4.99
CA VAL A 64 -3.93 11.97 3.70
C VAL A 64 -5.35 11.86 3.13
N ARG A 65 -5.57 12.45 1.96
CA ARG A 65 -6.81 12.36 1.19
C ARG A 65 -6.87 11.08 0.38
N ALA A 66 -5.77 10.71 -0.26
CA ALA A 66 -5.72 9.53 -1.10
C ALA A 66 -4.34 8.89 -1.08
N VAL A 67 -4.29 7.60 -1.37
CA VAL A 67 -3.07 6.90 -1.73
C VAL A 67 -3.22 6.26 -3.10
N VAL A 68 -2.23 6.48 -3.97
CA VAL A 68 -2.11 5.80 -5.26
C VAL A 68 -1.04 4.73 -5.15
N LEU A 69 -1.35 3.53 -5.61
CA LEU A 69 -0.47 2.38 -5.56
C LEU A 69 -0.33 1.79 -6.95
N HIS A 70 0.90 1.50 -7.41
CA HIS A 70 1.08 0.82 -8.70
C HIS A 70 2.23 -0.19 -8.68
N SER A 71 2.15 -1.21 -9.53
CA SER A 71 3.18 -2.25 -9.69
C SER A 71 4.00 -2.15 -10.99
N GLY A 72 3.76 -1.13 -11.83
CA GLY A 72 4.46 -0.93 -13.10
C GLY A 72 5.92 -0.43 -13.03
N GLY A 73 6.57 -0.48 -11.85
CA GLY A 73 7.95 -0.04 -11.64
C GLY A 73 8.16 0.51 -10.22
N ALA A 74 9.20 0.03 -9.52
CA ALA A 74 9.41 0.40 -8.12
C ALA A 74 9.77 1.87 -7.92
N ASN A 75 10.29 2.57 -8.95
CA ASN A 75 10.79 3.94 -8.81
C ASN A 75 11.81 4.07 -7.64
N ALA A 76 12.64 3.04 -7.49
CA ALA A 76 13.77 2.97 -6.57
C ALA A 76 15.07 3.13 -7.35
N ALA A 77 16.10 3.75 -6.76
CA ALA A 77 17.38 4.04 -7.42
C ALA A 77 17.27 4.84 -8.73
N THR A 78 16.24 5.68 -8.86
CA THR A 78 15.92 6.49 -10.06
C THR A 78 16.36 7.96 -9.94
N GLY A 79 16.98 8.33 -8.82
CA GLY A 79 17.52 9.66 -8.57
C GLY A 79 16.47 10.79 -8.63
N PRO A 80 16.89 12.03 -8.96
CA PRO A 80 16.00 13.18 -9.00
C PRO A 80 14.82 13.05 -9.98
N LEU A 81 15.02 12.35 -11.11
CA LEU A 81 13.97 12.15 -12.10
C LEU A 81 12.83 11.30 -11.55
N GLY A 82 13.16 10.25 -10.78
CA GLY A 82 12.14 9.43 -10.11
C GLY A 82 11.33 10.20 -9.09
N PHE A 83 11.97 11.09 -8.33
CA PHE A 83 11.28 11.97 -7.38
C PHE A 83 10.37 12.98 -8.08
N GLN A 84 10.81 13.59 -9.19
CA GLN A 84 9.98 14.48 -10.00
C GLN A 84 8.76 13.75 -10.58
N ALA A 85 8.93 12.50 -11.04
CA ALA A 85 7.82 11.69 -11.53
C ALA A 85 6.80 11.38 -10.42
N ALA A 86 7.27 11.06 -9.20
CA ALA A 86 6.39 10.88 -8.05
C ALA A 86 5.62 12.17 -7.72
N HIS A 87 6.32 13.31 -7.67
CA HIS A 87 5.69 14.61 -7.44
C HIS A 87 4.58 14.92 -8.46
N ALA A 88 4.89 14.76 -9.75
CA ALA A 88 3.93 15.02 -10.83
C ALA A 88 2.70 14.08 -10.78
N GLN A 89 2.88 12.82 -10.39
CA GLN A 89 1.76 11.90 -10.18
C GLN A 89 0.85 12.37 -9.03
N ALA A 90 1.44 12.86 -7.93
CA ALA A 90 0.67 13.39 -6.80
C ALA A 90 -0.10 14.66 -7.19
N GLU A 91 0.51 15.57 -7.96
CA GLU A 91 -0.16 16.77 -8.50
C GLU A 91 -1.32 16.40 -9.41
N HIS A 92 -1.12 15.52 -10.38
CA HIS A 92 -2.17 15.06 -11.28
C HIS A 92 -3.36 14.42 -10.52
N THR A 93 -3.06 13.59 -9.52
CA THR A 93 -4.08 12.96 -8.68
C THR A 93 -4.85 14.01 -7.86
N ALA A 94 -4.15 15.01 -7.32
CA ALA A 94 -4.74 16.07 -6.53
C ALA A 94 -5.66 16.98 -7.36
N ASP A 95 -5.26 17.31 -8.59
CA ASP A 95 -6.07 18.08 -9.52
C ASP A 95 -7.41 17.37 -9.82
N LEU A 96 -7.36 16.05 -10.06
CA LEU A 96 -8.56 15.23 -10.29
C LEU A 96 -9.48 15.14 -9.07
N LEU A 97 -8.91 15.26 -7.86
CA LEU A 97 -9.66 15.28 -6.60
C LEU A 97 -10.09 16.69 -6.16
N ALA A 98 -9.64 17.74 -6.86
CA ALA A 98 -9.73 19.13 -6.45
C ALA A 98 -9.20 19.34 -5.01
N ASP A 99 -8.03 18.78 -4.71
CA ASP A 99 -7.42 18.75 -3.38
C ASP A 99 -5.92 19.10 -3.46
N SER A 100 -5.18 18.93 -2.36
CA SER A 100 -3.75 19.22 -2.32
C SER A 100 -2.88 17.99 -2.64
N ALA A 101 -1.84 18.16 -3.47
CA ALA A 101 -0.81 17.14 -3.69
C ALA A 101 -0.10 16.74 -2.39
N ALA A 102 -0.01 17.67 -1.42
CA ALA A 102 0.53 17.41 -0.09
C ALA A 102 -0.36 16.50 0.78
N GLU A 103 -1.54 16.09 0.30
CA GLU A 103 -2.40 15.08 0.93
C GLU A 103 -2.52 13.80 0.07
N VAL A 104 -1.70 13.64 -0.98
CA VAL A 104 -1.69 12.45 -1.85
C VAL A 104 -0.44 11.62 -1.60
N ALA A 105 -0.62 10.49 -0.92
CA ALA A 105 0.42 9.50 -0.70
C ALA A 105 0.63 8.64 -1.96
N LEU A 106 1.85 8.17 -2.17
CA LEU A 106 2.24 7.32 -3.28
C LEU A 106 2.99 6.09 -2.78
N CYS A 107 2.61 4.93 -3.30
CA CYS A 107 3.34 3.69 -3.10
C CYS A 107 3.56 3.01 -4.45
N SER A 108 4.68 2.32 -4.60
CA SER A 108 4.99 1.61 -5.85
C SER A 108 5.73 0.31 -5.58
N ALA A 109 5.73 -0.56 -6.59
CA ALA A 109 6.45 -1.82 -6.61
C ALA A 109 6.82 -2.21 -8.05
N GLY A 110 7.63 -3.25 -8.20
CA GLY A 110 8.16 -3.73 -9.48
C GLY A 110 9.66 -3.52 -9.59
N ASP A 111 10.17 -3.41 -10.82
CA ASP A 111 11.61 -3.38 -11.07
C ASP A 111 12.31 -2.13 -10.51
N VAL A 112 13.47 -2.33 -9.87
CA VAL A 112 14.37 -1.27 -9.41
C VAL A 112 15.04 -0.59 -10.61
N GLY A 113 15.25 0.73 -10.52
CA GLY A 113 15.80 1.54 -11.62
C GLY A 113 14.77 1.96 -12.67
N THR A 114 13.52 1.48 -12.55
CA THR A 114 12.44 1.79 -13.49
C THR A 114 11.56 2.91 -12.96
N VAL A 115 11.47 4.01 -13.72
CA VAL A 115 10.46 5.06 -13.54
C VAL A 115 9.20 4.62 -14.29
N PRO A 116 8.00 4.65 -13.67
CA PRO A 116 6.76 4.27 -14.36
C PRO A 116 6.46 5.25 -15.51
N ARG A 117 5.83 4.74 -16.58
CA ARG A 117 5.45 5.57 -17.74
C ARG A 117 4.33 6.53 -17.35
N THR A 118 4.57 7.84 -17.50
CA THR A 118 3.67 8.90 -17.02
C THR A 118 2.27 8.86 -17.65
N ASP A 119 2.15 8.81 -18.98
CA ASP A 119 0.83 8.95 -19.63
C ASP A 119 -0.14 7.78 -19.33
N PRO A 120 0.28 6.49 -19.43
CA PRO A 120 -0.59 5.38 -19.05
C PRO A 120 -0.99 5.42 -17.58
N LEU A 121 -0.04 5.81 -16.71
CA LEU A 121 -0.26 5.91 -15.27
C LEU A 121 -1.29 6.99 -14.94
N ASN A 122 -1.14 8.19 -15.51
CA ASN A 122 -2.07 9.31 -15.32
C ASN A 122 -3.49 9.00 -15.84
N THR A 123 -3.58 8.30 -16.97
CA THR A 123 -4.86 7.82 -17.52
C THR A 123 -5.52 6.83 -16.55
N ALA A 124 -4.77 5.85 -16.06
CA ALA A 124 -5.25 4.86 -15.11
C ALA A 124 -5.66 5.47 -13.76
N VAL A 125 -4.94 6.49 -13.27
CA VAL A 125 -5.34 7.24 -12.07
C VAL A 125 -6.71 7.89 -12.27
N ALA A 126 -6.92 8.55 -13.42
CA ALA A 126 -8.22 9.16 -13.73
C ALA A 126 -9.35 8.12 -13.77
N ASP A 127 -9.11 6.99 -14.44
CA ASP A 127 -10.07 5.89 -14.53
C ASP A 127 -10.36 5.27 -13.15
N ALA A 128 -9.33 5.05 -12.33
CA ALA A 128 -9.47 4.51 -10.99
C ALA A 128 -10.27 5.46 -10.09
N LEU A 129 -10.00 6.76 -10.14
CA LEU A 129 -10.74 7.76 -9.37
C LEU A 129 -12.20 7.86 -9.80
N ALA A 130 -12.50 7.72 -11.10
CA ALA A 130 -13.87 7.69 -11.62
C ALA A 130 -14.63 6.42 -11.19
N GLN A 131 -13.94 5.29 -11.08
CA GLN A 131 -14.53 4.01 -10.69
C GLN A 131 -14.53 3.75 -9.17
N ALA A 132 -13.78 4.54 -8.40
CA ALA A 132 -13.59 4.26 -6.98
C ALA A 132 -14.90 4.36 -6.20
N ALA A 133 -15.22 3.24 -5.54
CA ALA A 133 -16.47 3.03 -4.83
C ALA A 133 -16.23 2.26 -3.53
N ARG A 134 -17.22 2.25 -2.63
CA ARG A 134 -17.15 1.47 -1.38
C ARG A 134 -16.96 -0.04 -1.64
N GLY A 135 -17.47 -0.55 -2.77
CA GLY A 135 -17.30 -1.94 -3.17
C GLY A 135 -15.91 -2.29 -3.73
N GLY A 136 -15.07 -1.31 -4.06
CA GLY A 136 -13.86 -1.54 -4.85
C GLY A 136 -12.62 -1.98 -4.07
N GLY A 137 -12.71 -2.17 -2.74
CA GLY A 137 -11.57 -2.56 -1.92
C GLY A 137 -10.91 -3.89 -2.32
N LEU A 138 -11.68 -4.87 -2.84
CA LEU A 138 -11.09 -6.13 -3.32
C LEU A 138 -10.33 -5.94 -4.64
N ALA A 139 -10.87 -5.13 -5.56
CA ALA A 139 -10.17 -4.81 -6.80
C ALA A 139 -8.88 -4.04 -6.53
N ALA A 140 -8.88 -3.14 -5.54
CA ALA A 140 -7.68 -2.42 -5.10
C ALA A 140 -6.62 -3.38 -4.51
N ALA A 141 -7.02 -4.32 -3.64
CA ALA A 141 -6.11 -5.31 -3.07
C ALA A 141 -5.52 -6.27 -4.14
N ASP A 142 -6.30 -6.59 -5.18
CA ASP A 142 -5.83 -7.38 -6.32
C ASP A 142 -4.84 -6.59 -7.20
N ALA A 143 -5.06 -5.29 -7.38
CA ALA A 143 -4.25 -4.45 -8.26
C ALA A 143 -2.83 -4.15 -7.75
N VAL A 144 -2.55 -4.36 -6.47
CA VAL A 144 -1.24 -4.07 -5.88
C VAL A 144 -0.31 -5.28 -5.88
N ARG A 145 -0.74 -6.43 -6.39
CA ARG A 145 0.04 -7.66 -6.47
C ARG A 145 1.18 -7.53 -7.46
N THR A 146 2.31 -8.18 -7.16
CA THR A 146 3.38 -8.44 -8.12
C THR A 146 3.50 -9.96 -8.31
N ASP A 147 4.41 -10.61 -7.59
CA ASP A 147 4.59 -12.06 -7.59
C ASP A 147 3.59 -12.79 -6.66
N ASP A 148 2.76 -12.03 -5.95
CA ASP A 148 1.71 -12.55 -5.06
C ASP A 148 0.73 -13.46 -5.84
N THR A 149 0.52 -14.69 -5.35
CA THR A 149 -0.44 -15.61 -5.99
C THR A 149 -1.89 -15.27 -5.63
N VAL A 150 -2.10 -14.55 -4.52
CA VAL A 150 -3.42 -14.13 -4.04
C VAL A 150 -3.43 -12.69 -3.50
N ALA A 151 -4.58 -12.03 -3.65
CA ALA A 151 -4.83 -10.72 -3.05
C ALA A 151 -4.93 -10.84 -1.53
N LYS A 152 -4.30 -9.92 -0.78
CA LYS A 152 -4.26 -9.95 0.68
C LYS A 152 -5.08 -8.82 1.28
N PHE A 153 -6.04 -9.18 2.12
CA PHE A 153 -6.92 -8.22 2.75
C PHE A 153 -7.48 -8.74 4.08
N ALA A 154 -7.80 -7.82 4.99
CA ALA A 154 -8.43 -8.15 6.25
C ALA A 154 -9.33 -7.00 6.71
N PHE A 155 -10.30 -7.29 7.59
CA PHE A 155 -11.02 -6.27 8.33
C PHE A 155 -11.55 -6.82 9.67
N ARG A 156 -11.73 -5.92 10.64
CA ARG A 156 -12.31 -6.22 11.95
C ARG A 156 -13.28 -5.12 12.36
N ARG A 157 -14.25 -5.49 13.18
CA ARG A 157 -15.20 -4.57 13.80
C ARG A 157 -15.25 -4.82 15.31
N GLY A 158 -15.38 -3.75 16.06
CA GLY A 158 -15.51 -3.80 17.51
C GLY A 158 -15.88 -2.42 18.03
N GLU A 159 -16.74 -2.38 19.04
CA GLU A 159 -17.06 -1.13 19.77
C GLU A 159 -17.53 0.03 18.87
N GLY A 160 -18.23 -0.27 17.77
CA GLY A 160 -18.72 0.74 16.84
C GLY A 160 -17.69 1.29 15.85
N VAL A 161 -16.46 0.78 15.87
CA VAL A 161 -15.38 1.10 14.92
C VAL A 161 -15.11 -0.08 13.99
N THR A 162 -14.68 0.22 12.77
CA THR A 162 -14.17 -0.74 11.79
C THR A 162 -12.73 -0.40 11.41
N VAL A 163 -11.86 -1.41 11.38
CA VAL A 163 -10.52 -1.33 10.78
C VAL A 163 -10.47 -2.27 9.58
N GLY A 164 -9.94 -1.80 8.46
CA GLY A 164 -9.73 -2.57 7.24
C GLY A 164 -8.30 -2.41 6.72
N GLY A 165 -7.84 -3.40 5.95
CA GLY A 165 -6.49 -3.37 5.41
C GLY A 165 -6.36 -4.17 4.12
N MET A 166 -5.34 -3.80 3.34
CA MET A 166 -4.82 -4.56 2.22
C MET A 166 -3.31 -4.53 2.26
N ALA A 167 -2.68 -5.58 1.75
CA ALA A 167 -1.24 -5.65 1.67
C ALA A 167 -0.76 -6.33 0.38
N LYS A 168 0.50 -6.08 0.05
CA LYS A 168 1.32 -6.87 -0.86
C LYS A 168 2.52 -7.43 -0.09
N GLY A 169 2.94 -8.63 -0.46
CA GLY A 169 4.27 -9.14 -0.17
C GLY A 169 4.31 -10.62 0.23
N PRO A 170 5.53 -11.17 0.38
CA PRO A 170 6.79 -10.50 0.05
C PRO A 170 7.11 -10.63 -1.44
N ASP A 171 7.49 -9.52 -2.05
CA ASP A 171 8.06 -9.53 -3.41
C ASP A 171 9.51 -10.06 -3.35
N ALA A 172 9.78 -11.17 -4.03
CA ALA A 172 11.09 -11.84 -3.98
C ALA A 172 12.22 -11.01 -4.63
N SER A 173 11.88 -10.06 -5.50
CA SER A 173 12.84 -9.26 -6.26
C SER A 173 13.34 -8.03 -5.50
N VAL A 174 12.50 -7.45 -4.63
CA VAL A 174 12.78 -6.18 -3.93
C VAL A 174 12.58 -6.24 -2.41
N GLY A 175 12.14 -7.38 -1.88
CA GLY A 175 11.91 -7.57 -0.45
C GLY A 175 10.82 -6.65 0.10
N SER A 176 9.79 -6.33 -0.69
CA SER A 176 8.83 -5.28 -0.33
C SER A 176 7.56 -5.76 0.37
N ALA A 177 7.23 -5.15 1.52
CA ALA A 177 5.94 -5.21 2.19
C ALA A 177 5.26 -3.84 2.10
N LEU A 178 4.15 -3.79 1.36
CA LEU A 178 3.32 -2.59 1.21
C LEU A 178 1.99 -2.86 1.91
N CYS A 179 1.60 -2.03 2.86
CA CYS A 179 0.35 -2.16 3.59
C CYS A 179 -0.41 -0.83 3.66
N VAL A 180 -1.70 -0.85 3.32
CA VAL A 180 -2.63 0.26 3.54
C VAL A 180 -3.69 -0.19 4.51
N LEU A 181 -3.79 0.54 5.62
CA LEU A 181 -4.71 0.35 6.72
C LEU A 181 -5.68 1.54 6.77
N THR A 182 -6.92 1.26 7.12
CA THR A 182 -8.00 2.23 7.16
C THR A 182 -8.82 2.04 8.42
N THR A 183 -9.31 3.12 9.00
CA THR A 183 -10.24 3.08 10.13
C THR A 183 -11.26 4.21 10.03
N ASP A 184 -12.49 3.95 10.47
CA ASP A 184 -13.50 4.99 10.59
C ASP A 184 -13.48 5.69 11.95
N ALA A 185 -12.61 5.28 12.87
CA ALA A 185 -12.37 5.98 14.13
C ALA A 185 -11.94 7.44 13.90
N ALA A 186 -12.47 8.35 14.71
CA ALA A 186 -12.00 9.73 14.78
C ALA A 186 -10.70 9.78 15.61
N LEU A 187 -9.56 9.87 14.92
CA LEU A 187 -8.22 9.90 15.51
C LEU A 187 -7.49 11.19 15.13
N THR A 188 -6.55 11.63 15.97
CA THR A 188 -5.56 12.65 15.59
C THR A 188 -4.41 12.04 14.79
N PRO A 189 -3.61 12.85 14.07
CA PRO A 189 -2.41 12.36 13.40
C PRO A 189 -1.41 11.67 14.35
N GLU A 190 -1.25 12.20 15.57
CA GLU A 190 -0.37 11.62 16.58
C GLU A 190 -0.85 10.26 17.07
N GLN A 191 -2.17 10.10 17.25
CA GLN A 191 -2.77 8.80 17.56
C GLN A 191 -2.56 7.82 16.41
N CYS A 192 -2.81 8.24 15.16
CA CYS A 192 -2.56 7.41 13.98
C CYS A 192 -1.10 6.95 13.92
N GLN A 193 -0.15 7.88 14.12
CA GLN A 193 1.28 7.58 14.09
C GLN A 193 1.68 6.58 15.17
N ARG A 194 1.20 6.75 16.41
CA ARG A 194 1.49 5.82 17.51
C ARG A 194 0.91 4.43 17.23
N LEU A 195 -0.38 4.36 16.88
CA LEU A 195 -1.08 3.10 16.62
C LEU A 195 -0.44 2.30 15.47
N VAL A 196 -0.12 2.96 14.35
CA VAL A 196 0.52 2.28 13.22
C VAL A 196 1.93 1.83 13.55
N THR A 197 2.68 2.60 14.36
CA THR A 197 4.02 2.21 14.82
C THR A 197 3.96 0.93 15.66
N ASP A 198 3.08 0.90 16.66
CA ASP A 198 2.93 -0.25 17.57
C ASP A 198 2.45 -1.49 16.81
N ALA A 199 1.43 -1.34 15.94
CA ALA A 199 0.89 -2.45 15.15
C ALA A 199 1.90 -3.00 14.13
N THR A 200 2.69 -2.11 13.51
CA THR A 200 3.75 -2.52 12.58
C THR A 200 4.83 -3.32 13.29
N ALA A 201 5.34 -2.80 14.42
CA ALA A 201 6.37 -3.46 15.21
C ALA A 201 5.92 -4.86 15.70
N SER A 202 4.63 -5.04 15.98
CA SER A 202 4.08 -6.29 16.46
C SER A 202 3.92 -7.37 15.38
N ALA A 203 3.70 -6.99 14.10
CA ALA A 203 3.19 -7.95 13.10
C ALA A 203 3.81 -7.84 11.70
N LEU A 204 4.28 -6.67 11.28
CA LEU A 204 4.73 -6.42 9.91
C LEU A 204 6.22 -6.09 9.80
N ALA A 205 6.88 -5.77 10.92
CA ALA A 205 8.32 -5.52 10.97
C ALA A 205 9.14 -6.83 10.86
N PRO A 206 10.40 -6.74 10.39
CA PRO A 206 11.10 -5.54 9.94
C PRO A 206 10.69 -5.09 8.53
N LEU A 207 10.83 -3.79 8.25
CA LEU A 207 10.56 -3.19 6.95
C LEU A 207 11.88 -2.84 6.26
N THR A 208 12.44 -3.77 5.51
CA THR A 208 13.79 -3.67 4.92
C THR A 208 13.80 -3.45 3.41
N GLY A 209 12.67 -3.61 2.73
CA GLY A 209 12.55 -3.36 1.29
C GLY A 209 12.61 -1.87 0.96
N THR A 210 13.19 -1.51 -0.18
CA THR A 210 13.34 -0.10 -0.62
C THR A 210 12.03 0.69 -0.67
N ASN A 211 10.90 0.00 -0.85
CA ASN A 211 9.57 0.57 -1.01
C ASN A 211 8.66 0.36 0.22
N ASP A 212 9.14 -0.26 1.30
CA ASP A 212 8.27 -0.67 2.42
C ASP A 212 7.58 0.52 3.06
N THR A 213 6.26 0.40 3.17
CA THR A 213 5.38 1.42 3.71
C THR A 213 4.17 0.74 4.34
N VAL A 214 3.90 1.07 5.61
CA VAL A 214 2.65 0.77 6.30
C VAL A 214 1.95 2.08 6.59
N LEU A 215 0.89 2.38 5.83
CA LEU A 215 0.13 3.62 5.92
C LEU A 215 -1.20 3.37 6.63
N LEU A 216 -1.51 4.16 7.66
CA LEU A 216 -2.83 4.19 8.31
C LEU A 216 -3.55 5.50 7.96
N MET A 217 -4.79 5.38 7.48
CA MET A 217 -5.70 6.49 7.19
C MET A 217 -6.96 6.39 8.06
N ALA A 218 -7.32 7.47 8.75
CA ALA A 218 -8.50 7.56 9.61
C ALA A 218 -9.52 8.55 9.03
N SER A 219 -10.74 8.07 8.72
CA SER A 219 -11.80 8.92 8.15
C SER A 219 -12.63 9.65 9.20
N GLY A 220 -12.65 9.20 10.45
CA GLY A 220 -13.50 9.78 11.49
C GLY A 220 -15.01 9.65 11.22
N ALA A 221 -15.42 8.75 10.32
CA ALA A 221 -16.81 8.55 9.93
C ALA A 221 -17.61 7.67 10.90
N ALA A 222 -16.96 7.02 11.87
CA ALA A 222 -17.63 6.21 12.88
C ALA A 222 -18.58 7.10 13.71
N PRO A 223 -19.80 6.65 14.00
CA PRO A 223 -20.79 7.43 14.75
C PRO A 223 -20.53 7.46 16.27
N VAL A 224 -19.39 6.94 16.72
CA VAL A 224 -19.03 6.78 18.13
C VAL A 224 -17.69 7.46 18.41
N THR A 225 -17.49 7.91 19.65
CA THR A 225 -16.16 8.29 20.12
C THR A 225 -15.35 7.00 20.31
N PRO A 226 -14.22 6.83 19.60
CA PRO A 226 -13.45 5.60 19.69
C PRO A 226 -12.73 5.50 21.04
N ASP A 227 -12.72 4.31 21.63
CA ASP A 227 -11.73 3.96 22.65
C ASP A 227 -10.42 3.56 21.95
N GLU A 228 -9.36 4.34 22.12
CA GLU A 228 -8.12 4.14 21.37
C GLU A 228 -7.47 2.75 21.58
N PRO A 229 -7.44 2.18 22.81
CA PRO A 229 -7.04 0.79 23.03
C PRO A 229 -7.86 -0.23 22.23
N ALA A 230 -9.17 -0.04 22.07
CA ALA A 230 -10.00 -0.91 21.25
C ALA A 230 -9.63 -0.81 19.76
N VAL A 231 -9.37 0.42 19.26
CA VAL A 231 -8.86 0.62 17.90
C VAL A 231 -7.50 -0.06 17.72
N ALA A 232 -6.60 0.07 18.70
CA ALA A 232 -5.29 -0.59 18.69
C ALA A 232 -5.42 -2.11 18.56
N LEU A 233 -6.30 -2.74 19.35
CA LEU A 233 -6.53 -4.18 19.28
C LEU A 233 -7.07 -4.63 17.91
N LEU A 234 -8.02 -3.89 17.33
CA LEU A 234 -8.55 -4.18 16.00
C LEU A 234 -7.47 -4.02 14.93
N LEU A 235 -6.64 -2.98 15.03
CA LEU A 235 -5.54 -2.70 14.12
C LEU A 235 -4.48 -3.81 14.16
N THR A 236 -4.01 -4.18 15.35
CA THR A 236 -3.05 -5.28 15.52
C THR A 236 -3.58 -6.57 14.92
N ARG A 237 -4.85 -6.93 15.16
CA ARG A 237 -5.45 -8.15 14.57
C ARG A 237 -5.53 -8.12 13.04
N VAL A 238 -5.77 -6.95 12.46
CA VAL A 238 -5.75 -6.77 11.00
C VAL A 238 -4.33 -6.95 10.48
N CYS A 239 -3.32 -6.35 11.14
CA CYS A 239 -1.91 -6.52 10.77
C CYS A 239 -1.44 -7.97 10.90
N GLU A 240 -1.79 -8.68 11.99
CA GLU A 240 -1.47 -10.10 12.20
C GLU A 240 -2.05 -10.98 11.10
N GLU A 241 -3.30 -10.73 10.69
CA GLU A 241 -3.93 -11.50 9.62
C GLU A 241 -3.30 -11.22 8.25
N LEU A 242 -2.95 -9.96 7.96
CA LEU A 242 -2.22 -9.61 6.74
C LEU A 242 -0.83 -10.26 6.74
N ALA A 243 -0.11 -10.22 7.85
CA ALA A 243 1.19 -10.88 8.00
C ALA A 243 1.09 -12.40 7.80
N ALA A 244 0.04 -13.04 8.31
CA ALA A 244 -0.21 -14.47 8.08
C ALA A 244 -0.50 -14.77 6.61
N GLN A 245 -1.26 -13.92 5.91
CA GLN A 245 -1.51 -14.06 4.47
C GLN A 245 -0.23 -13.86 3.64
N ILE A 246 0.63 -12.91 4.04
CA ILE A 246 1.97 -12.70 3.47
C ILE A 246 2.83 -13.94 3.63
N ALA A 247 2.93 -14.48 4.84
CA ALA A 247 3.75 -15.65 5.13
C ALA A 247 3.25 -16.94 4.46
N ALA A 248 1.93 -17.05 4.20
CA ALA A 248 1.33 -18.20 3.54
C ALA A 248 1.46 -18.15 2.00
N ASP A 249 1.66 -16.97 1.42
CA ASP A 249 1.76 -16.78 -0.03
C ASP A 249 3.21 -16.95 -0.50
N THR A 250 3.64 -18.21 -0.62
CA THR A 250 4.95 -18.55 -1.17
C THR A 250 4.86 -18.63 -2.70
N PRO A 251 5.55 -17.78 -3.47
CA PRO A 251 5.59 -17.91 -4.92
C PRO A 251 6.20 -19.26 -5.32
N ALA A 252 5.66 -19.85 -6.39
CA ALA A 252 6.04 -21.18 -6.86
C ALA A 252 7.41 -21.20 -7.55
N SER A 253 8.52 -20.89 -6.85
CA SER A 253 9.87 -21.17 -7.35
C SER A 253 10.96 -21.03 -6.28
N VAL A 254 10.99 -21.94 -5.29
CA VAL A 254 12.25 -22.50 -4.76
C VAL A 254 12.03 -23.97 -4.39
N THR A 255 11.57 -24.79 -5.35
CA THR A 255 12.02 -26.18 -5.37
C THR A 255 13.34 -26.19 -6.10
N SER A 256 14.44 -26.16 -5.34
CA SER A 256 15.71 -26.63 -5.88
C SER A 256 15.48 -28.07 -6.33
N GLU A 257 15.49 -28.31 -7.64
CA GLU A 257 15.64 -29.67 -8.11
C GLU A 257 16.96 -30.19 -7.53
N PRO A 258 16.98 -31.33 -6.82
CA PRO A 258 18.23 -31.95 -6.44
C PRO A 258 18.96 -32.30 -7.73
N GLY A 259 20.10 -31.64 -7.95
CA GLY A 259 20.88 -31.71 -9.19
C GLY A 259 21.01 -33.15 -9.69
N SER A 260 20.69 -33.33 -10.97
CA SER A 260 20.82 -34.62 -11.65
C SER A 260 22.27 -35.17 -11.53
N PRO A 261 22.47 -36.50 -11.43
CA PRO A 261 23.80 -37.09 -11.19
C PRO A 261 24.83 -36.97 -12.32
N GLN A 262 24.59 -36.15 -13.35
CA GLN A 262 25.43 -36.14 -14.56
C GLN A 262 26.63 -35.17 -14.52
N ASP A 263 26.75 -34.29 -13.52
CA ASP A 263 27.87 -33.33 -13.42
C ASP A 263 29.08 -33.79 -12.59
N ARG A 264 29.20 -35.09 -12.25
CA ARG A 264 30.39 -35.64 -11.56
C ARG A 264 31.35 -36.40 -12.48
N GLN A 265 31.50 -35.98 -13.73
CA GLN A 265 32.46 -36.62 -14.65
C GLN A 265 33.28 -35.67 -15.52
N ALA A 266 33.49 -34.43 -15.08
CA ALA A 266 34.51 -33.57 -15.63
C ALA A 266 35.35 -33.02 -14.47
N HIS A 267 36.28 -33.84 -13.95
CA HIS A 267 37.52 -33.48 -13.23
C HIS A 267 38.13 -34.80 -12.71
N GLN A 268 38.69 -35.59 -13.63
CA GLN A 268 39.76 -36.54 -13.37
C GLN A 268 40.82 -36.32 -14.44
#